data_AF-A0A9R1RKU4-F1
#
_entry.id   AF-A0A9R1RKU4-F1
#
_cell.length_a   1.000
_cell.length_b   1.000
_cell.length_c   1.000
_cell.angle_alpha   90.00
_cell.angle_beta   90.00
_cell.angle_gamma   90.00
#
_symmetry.space_group_name_H-M   'P 1'
#
loop_
_entity.id
_entity.type
_entity.pdbx_description
1 polymer ?
#
loop_
_entity_poly.entity_id
_entity_poly.type
_entity_poly.pdbx_seq_one_letter_code
_entity_poly.pdbx_strand_id
1 'polypeptide(L)'
;MWFWTMSVVGDVWFGFSWLLNQLPKFNPVKTIPDMVALRRQYDLPDGTSTLPGIDVFVTTADPIDEPILYTMNCVLSILASDYPVDRCACYLSDDSGALIQYEALIETAKFATLWVPFCRKHCIEPRAPESYFELEAPLYTGSASEEFKNDHSSVHREYDEFKERLDSLSSAISKRSDAYNSMKTGEGDAKATWMANGTQWPGSWIDTTEIHRKGHHAGIVKVVLDHSVRGHNLGSQASTHNLNFANTDVRLPMLVYISRGKNPSYDHNKKAGALNAQLRASALLSNAQFIINFDCDHYINNSQKP
;
A
#
# COMPACT_ATOMS: atom_id res chain seq x y z
N MET A 1 15.15 41.63 -41.82
CA MET A 1 16.36 40.91 -41.36
C MET A 1 16.19 40.28 -39.98
N TRP A 2 15.73 41.01 -38.96
CA TRP A 2 15.55 40.47 -37.59
C TRP A 2 14.71 39.18 -37.50
N PHE A 3 13.55 39.12 -38.18
CA PHE A 3 12.70 37.92 -38.19
C PHE A 3 13.39 36.69 -38.79
N TRP A 4 14.21 36.89 -39.83
CA TRP A 4 14.94 35.81 -40.48
C TRP A 4 16.05 35.27 -39.55
N THR A 5 16.80 36.17 -38.89
CA THR A 5 17.83 35.77 -37.93
C THR A 5 17.24 35.03 -36.73
N MET A 6 16.11 35.48 -36.19
CA MET A 6 15.41 34.77 -35.11
C MET A 6 14.93 33.38 -35.54
N SER A 7 14.40 33.25 -36.77
CA SER A 7 14.00 31.95 -37.33
C SER A 7 15.19 30.98 -37.41
N VAL A 8 16.31 31.42 -37.99
CA VAL A 8 17.50 30.58 -38.15
C VAL A 8 18.09 30.17 -36.81
N VAL A 9 18.16 31.08 -35.84
CA VAL A 9 18.63 30.75 -34.48
C VAL A 9 17.70 29.73 -33.82
N GLY A 10 16.38 29.86 -34.00
CA GLY A 10 15.40 28.88 -33.54
C GLY A 10 15.64 27.49 -34.16
N ASP A 11 15.80 27.42 -35.48
CA ASP A 11 16.01 26.16 -36.20
C ASP A 11 17.32 25.47 -35.79
N VAL A 12 18.40 26.25 -35.58
CA VAL A 12 19.68 25.71 -35.08
C VAL A 12 19.50 25.16 -33.66
N TRP A 13 18.77 25.85 -32.79
CA TRP A 13 18.50 25.38 -31.43
C TRP A 13 17.66 24.10 -31.43
N PHE A 14 16.61 24.03 -32.26
CA PHE A 14 15.81 22.82 -32.41
C PHE A 14 16.62 21.66 -32.99
N GLY A 15 17.44 21.89 -34.01
CA GLY A 15 18.31 20.88 -34.59
C GLY A 15 19.34 20.36 -33.57
N PHE A 16 19.94 21.25 -32.78
CA PHE A 16 20.86 20.87 -31.71
C PHE A 16 20.17 20.08 -30.59
N SER A 17 19.00 20.54 -30.13
CA SER A 17 18.19 19.83 -29.13
C SER A 17 17.74 18.45 -29.62
N TRP A 18 17.30 18.35 -30.88
CA TRP A 18 16.95 17.08 -31.50
C TRP A 18 18.16 16.15 -31.56
N LEU A 19 19.32 16.62 -31.99
CA LEU A 19 20.54 15.82 -32.05
C LEU A 19 20.92 15.29 -30.65
N LEU A 20 20.93 16.16 -29.64
CA LEU A 20 21.17 15.76 -28.25
C LEU A 20 20.16 14.72 -27.75
N ASN A 21 18.90 14.80 -28.19
CA ASN A 21 17.87 13.81 -27.85
C ASN A 21 18.02 12.47 -28.61
N GLN A 22 18.67 12.46 -29.78
CA GLN A 22 18.97 11.23 -30.51
C GLN A 22 20.19 10.49 -29.95
N LEU A 23 21.21 11.21 -29.46
CA LEU A 23 22.47 10.63 -28.99
C LEU A 23 22.29 9.48 -27.95
N PRO A 24 21.43 9.60 -26.92
CA PRO A 24 21.20 8.51 -25.97
C PRO A 24 20.51 7.27 -26.56
N LYS A 25 19.86 7.39 -27.73
CA LYS A 25 19.05 6.32 -28.34
C LYS A 25 19.84 5.40 -29.27
N PHE A 26 21.13 5.70 -29.53
CA PHE A 26 21.93 4.95 -30.51
C PHE A 26 22.31 3.53 -30.08
N ASN A 27 22.35 3.24 -28.78
CA ASN A 27 22.73 1.90 -28.27
C ASN A 27 21.68 1.35 -27.30
N PRO A 28 20.50 0.95 -27.81
CA PRO A 28 19.47 0.35 -26.96
C PRO A 28 19.94 -1.03 -26.48
N VAL A 29 19.99 -1.21 -25.16
CA VAL A 29 20.31 -2.50 -24.53
C VAL A 29 19.01 -3.15 -24.05
N LYS A 30 18.72 -4.36 -24.55
CA LYS A 30 17.59 -5.16 -24.06
C LYS A 30 18.07 -6.14 -23.00
N THR A 31 17.58 -6.01 -21.78
CA THR A 31 17.83 -6.94 -20.68
C THR A 31 16.58 -7.78 -20.41
N ILE A 32 16.74 -9.10 -20.30
CA ILE A 32 15.67 -10.04 -19.94
C ILE A 32 16.13 -10.77 -18.67
N PRO A 33 15.40 -10.68 -17.55
CA PRO A 33 15.77 -11.38 -16.33
C PRO A 33 15.54 -12.90 -16.48
N ASP A 34 16.50 -13.72 -16.06
CA ASP A 34 16.32 -15.18 -15.98
C ASP A 34 15.81 -15.59 -14.60
N MET A 35 14.52 -15.88 -14.54
CA MET A 35 13.80 -16.21 -13.31
C MET A 35 14.07 -17.62 -12.82
N VAL A 36 14.35 -18.53 -13.74
CA VAL A 36 14.66 -19.92 -13.41
C VAL A 36 16.04 -19.99 -12.75
N ALA A 37 17.01 -19.23 -13.27
CA ALA A 37 18.32 -19.09 -12.65
C ALA A 37 18.22 -18.47 -11.24
N LEU A 38 17.40 -17.43 -11.08
CA LEU A 38 17.19 -16.79 -9.78
C LEU A 38 16.63 -17.77 -8.74
N ARG A 39 15.54 -18.49 -9.06
CA ARG A 39 14.95 -19.50 -8.17
C ARG A 39 15.95 -20.59 -7.82
N ARG A 40 16.67 -21.13 -8.80
CA ARG A 40 17.71 -22.16 -8.57
C ARG A 40 18.83 -21.71 -7.63
N GLN A 41 19.15 -20.42 -7.62
CA GLN A 41 20.23 -19.88 -6.80
C GLN A 41 19.79 -19.55 -5.38
N TYR A 42 18.58 -19.01 -5.20
CA TYR A 42 18.15 -18.45 -3.91
C TYR A 42 17.14 -19.30 -3.14
N ASP A 43 16.39 -20.17 -3.81
CA ASP A 43 15.40 -21.04 -3.15
C ASP A 43 16.10 -22.23 -2.51
N LEU A 44 15.73 -22.51 -1.26
CA LEU A 44 16.29 -23.59 -0.47
C LEU A 44 15.38 -24.84 -0.52
N PRO A 45 15.94 -26.05 -0.30
CA PRO A 45 15.16 -27.29 -0.32
C PRO A 45 14.05 -27.36 0.73
N ASP A 46 14.12 -26.54 1.76
CA ASP A 46 13.14 -26.46 2.85
C ASP A 46 11.93 -25.56 2.53
N GLY A 47 11.87 -24.98 1.33
CA GLY A 47 10.81 -24.06 0.90
C GLY A 47 11.05 -22.60 1.32
N THR A 48 12.15 -22.30 1.99
CA THR A 48 12.55 -20.92 2.31
C THR A 48 13.43 -20.33 1.21
N SER A 49 13.68 -19.02 1.28
CA SER A 49 14.51 -18.33 0.29
C SER A 49 15.57 -17.47 0.95
N THR A 50 16.73 -17.38 0.31
CA THR A 50 17.86 -16.52 0.70
C THR A 50 17.82 -15.14 0.04
N LEU A 51 16.72 -14.83 -0.65
CA LEU A 51 16.47 -13.53 -1.26
C LEU A 51 16.66 -12.36 -0.26
N PRO A 52 17.07 -11.18 -0.73
CA PRO A 52 17.29 -10.02 0.14
C PRO A 52 15.98 -9.51 0.77
N GLY A 53 16.06 -8.77 1.88
CA GLY A 53 14.90 -8.06 2.41
C GLY A 53 14.50 -6.89 1.50
N ILE A 54 13.19 -6.71 1.30
CA ILE A 54 12.61 -5.61 0.53
C ILE A 54 11.59 -4.87 1.40
N ASP A 55 11.75 -3.55 1.48
CA ASP A 55 10.72 -2.67 2.02
C ASP A 55 10.05 -1.89 0.88
N VAL A 56 8.72 -1.90 0.86
CA VAL A 56 7.92 -1.16 -0.12
C VAL A 56 7.34 0.07 0.57
N PHE A 57 7.64 1.25 0.04
CA PHE A 57 7.17 2.53 0.55
C PHE A 57 6.03 3.03 -0.32
N VAL A 58 4.89 3.29 0.31
CA VAL A 58 3.74 3.96 -0.29
C VAL A 58 3.56 5.30 0.40
N THR A 59 3.45 6.38 -0.36
CA THR A 59 3.18 7.73 0.18
C THR A 59 1.82 8.20 -0.26
N THR A 60 1.02 8.72 0.67
CA THR A 60 -0.26 9.37 0.40
C THR A 60 -0.29 10.79 0.97
N ALA A 61 -0.85 11.73 0.20
CA ALA A 61 -0.93 13.14 0.55
C ALA A 61 -2.11 13.46 1.48
N ASP A 62 -3.31 13.01 1.11
CA ASP A 62 -4.57 13.27 1.80
C ASP A 62 -5.66 12.31 1.27
N PRO A 63 -6.51 11.72 2.14
CA PRO A 63 -7.68 10.95 1.71
C PRO A 63 -8.66 11.70 0.79
N ILE A 64 -8.63 13.03 0.74
CA ILE A 64 -9.46 13.83 -0.18
C ILE A 64 -8.84 13.90 -1.59
N ASP A 65 -7.54 14.20 -1.67
CA ASP A 65 -6.83 14.36 -2.94
C ASP A 65 -6.59 12.98 -3.60
N GLU A 66 -6.44 11.94 -2.79
CA GLU A 66 -6.14 10.57 -3.21
C GLU A 66 -7.18 9.62 -2.61
N PRO A 67 -8.05 8.99 -3.44
CA PRO A 67 -9.10 8.13 -2.93
C PRO A 67 -8.54 6.97 -2.11
N ILE A 68 -9.09 6.80 -0.91
CA ILE A 68 -8.69 5.76 0.05
C ILE A 68 -8.71 4.38 -0.60
N LEU A 69 -9.74 4.09 -1.41
CA LEU A 69 -9.89 2.79 -2.07
C LEU A 69 -8.69 2.43 -2.96
N TYR A 70 -8.17 3.37 -3.75
CA TYR A 70 -6.99 3.11 -4.60
C TYR A 70 -5.74 2.86 -3.76
N THR A 71 -5.55 3.65 -2.71
CA THR A 71 -4.42 3.44 -1.77
C THR A 71 -4.50 2.07 -1.11
N MET A 72 -5.68 1.63 -0.69
CA MET A 72 -5.85 0.31 -0.07
C MET A 72 -5.68 -0.83 -1.08
N ASN A 73 -6.11 -0.66 -2.33
CA ASN A 73 -5.84 -1.61 -3.40
C ASN A 73 -4.34 -1.73 -3.72
N CYS A 74 -3.61 -0.61 -3.74
CA CYS A 74 -2.16 -0.59 -3.84
C CYS A 74 -1.52 -1.43 -2.72
N VAL A 75 -1.90 -1.17 -1.46
CA VAL A 75 -1.40 -1.92 -0.30
C VAL A 75 -1.74 -3.41 -0.40
N LEU A 76 -2.96 -3.78 -0.75
CA LEU A 76 -3.36 -5.19 -0.94
C LEU A 76 -2.53 -5.87 -2.02
N SER A 77 -2.24 -5.19 -3.12
CA SER A 77 -1.41 -5.72 -4.19
C SER A 77 0.03 -6.00 -3.73
N ILE A 78 0.58 -5.15 -2.86
CA ILE A 78 1.92 -5.31 -2.27
C ILE A 78 1.93 -6.49 -1.31
N LEU A 79 0.93 -6.60 -0.42
CA LEU A 79 0.83 -7.70 0.55
C LEU A 79 0.62 -9.06 -0.13
N ALA A 80 -0.01 -9.08 -1.31
CA ALA A 80 -0.26 -10.25 -2.12
C ALA A 80 0.87 -10.59 -3.14
N SER A 81 2.00 -9.90 -3.07
CA SER A 81 3.16 -10.19 -3.92
C SER A 81 3.76 -11.58 -3.68
N ASP A 82 4.32 -12.20 -4.73
CA ASP A 82 5.02 -13.49 -4.65
C ASP A 82 6.47 -13.28 -4.17
N TYR A 83 6.60 -12.93 -2.89
CA TYR A 83 7.88 -12.76 -2.21
C TYR A 83 7.84 -13.42 -0.82
N PRO A 84 8.97 -13.90 -0.28
CA PRO A 84 9.01 -14.45 1.07
C PRO A 84 8.46 -13.45 2.09
N VAL A 85 7.45 -13.90 2.85
CA VAL A 85 6.67 -13.05 3.77
C VAL A 85 7.55 -12.45 4.88
N ASP A 86 8.56 -13.20 5.34
CA ASP A 86 9.54 -12.76 6.34
C ASP A 86 10.56 -11.75 5.78
N ARG A 87 10.52 -11.46 4.47
CA ARG A 87 11.47 -10.59 3.78
C ARG A 87 10.82 -9.44 3.03
N CYS A 88 9.51 -9.28 3.16
CA CYS A 88 8.75 -8.17 2.60
C CYS A 88 8.09 -7.37 3.73
N ALA A 89 8.17 -6.05 3.66
CA ALA A 89 7.38 -5.17 4.51
C ALA A 89 6.82 -4.00 3.71
N CYS A 90 5.62 -3.57 4.06
CA CYS A 90 4.93 -2.44 3.44
C CYS A 90 4.80 -1.29 4.44
N TYR A 91 5.20 -0.09 4.02
CA TYR A 91 5.12 1.13 4.82
C TYR A 91 4.21 2.13 4.11
N LEU A 92 3.07 2.45 4.72
CA LEU A 92 2.19 3.54 4.27
C LEU A 92 2.51 4.82 5.04
N SER A 93 3.02 5.84 4.35
CA SER A 93 3.22 7.17 4.91
C SER A 93 2.07 8.10 4.54
N ASP A 94 1.35 8.57 5.54
CA ASP A 94 0.26 9.54 5.42
C ASP A 94 0.74 10.95 5.82
N ASP A 95 0.73 11.86 4.85
CA ASP A 95 1.13 13.25 5.05
C ASP A 95 0.03 14.12 5.71
N SER A 96 -1.23 13.68 5.72
CA SER A 96 -2.34 14.38 6.38
C SER A 96 -2.43 14.06 7.88
N GLY A 97 -2.03 12.85 8.27
CA GLY A 97 -2.18 12.34 9.62
C GLY A 97 -3.64 12.15 10.02
N ALA A 98 -4.52 11.82 9.07
CA ALA A 98 -5.95 11.69 9.29
C ALA A 98 -6.31 10.30 9.83
N LEU A 99 -7.22 10.24 10.82
CA LEU A 99 -7.64 8.97 11.42
C LEU A 99 -8.27 8.01 10.41
N ILE A 100 -9.00 8.53 9.41
CA ILE A 100 -9.66 7.73 8.38
C ILE A 100 -8.67 6.86 7.60
N GLN A 101 -7.47 7.37 7.31
CA GLN A 101 -6.45 6.62 6.58
C GLN A 101 -5.90 5.46 7.40
N TYR A 102 -5.70 5.68 8.71
CA TYR A 102 -5.27 4.65 9.63
C TYR A 102 -6.33 3.56 9.82
N GLU A 103 -7.60 3.92 10.03
CA GLU A 103 -8.68 2.94 10.18
C GLU A 103 -8.95 2.18 8.86
N ALA A 104 -8.83 2.84 7.71
CA ALA A 104 -8.89 2.17 6.40
C ALA A 104 -7.77 1.13 6.24
N LEU A 105 -6.56 1.43 6.73
CA LEU A 105 -5.45 0.48 6.70
C LEU A 105 -5.71 -0.73 7.62
N ILE A 106 -6.39 -0.54 8.77
CA ILE A 106 -6.82 -1.63 9.65
C ILE A 106 -7.85 -2.52 8.94
N GLU A 107 -8.86 -1.93 8.30
CA GLU A 107 -9.85 -2.71 7.53
C GLU A 107 -9.20 -3.46 6.37
N THR A 108 -8.20 -2.84 5.73
CA THR A 108 -7.40 -3.45 4.67
C THR A 108 -6.60 -4.63 5.18
N ALA A 109 -5.97 -4.50 6.35
CA ALA A 109 -5.25 -5.59 7.00
C ALA A 109 -6.17 -6.77 7.33
N LYS A 110 -7.42 -6.52 7.73
CA LYS A 110 -8.44 -7.58 7.95
C LYS A 110 -8.77 -8.29 6.64
N PHE A 111 -9.07 -7.53 5.57
CA PHE A 111 -9.40 -8.10 4.26
C PHE A 111 -8.19 -8.84 3.63
N ALA A 112 -6.97 -8.38 3.89
CA ALA A 112 -5.75 -9.03 3.42
C ALA A 112 -5.63 -10.49 3.91
N THR A 113 -6.16 -10.82 5.10
CA THR A 113 -6.17 -12.20 5.62
C THR A 113 -6.96 -13.17 4.74
N LEU A 114 -7.90 -12.65 3.95
CA LEU A 114 -8.70 -13.38 2.98
C LEU A 114 -8.09 -13.28 1.56
N TRP A 115 -7.75 -12.07 1.13
CA TRP A 115 -7.28 -11.78 -0.21
C TRP A 115 -5.92 -12.40 -0.53
N VAL A 116 -4.96 -12.32 0.39
CA VAL A 116 -3.59 -12.80 0.15
C VAL A 116 -3.54 -14.33 -0.02
N PRO A 117 -4.19 -15.14 0.84
CA PRO A 117 -4.26 -16.59 0.61
C PRO A 117 -5.03 -16.96 -0.65
N PHE A 118 -6.13 -16.26 -0.97
CA PHE A 118 -6.87 -16.47 -2.22
C PHE A 118 -5.97 -16.24 -3.44
N CYS A 119 -5.23 -15.13 -3.43
CA CYS A 119 -4.22 -14.79 -4.44
C CYS A 119 -3.19 -15.90 -4.61
N ARG A 120 -2.61 -16.40 -3.52
CA ARG A 120 -1.57 -17.44 -3.55
C ARG A 120 -2.12 -18.80 -4.00
N LYS A 121 -3.30 -19.19 -3.52
CA LYS A 121 -3.95 -20.47 -3.83
C LYS A 121 -4.27 -20.59 -5.32
N HIS A 122 -4.83 -19.54 -5.90
CA HIS A 122 -5.35 -19.56 -7.28
C HIS A 122 -4.44 -18.86 -8.28
N CYS A 123 -3.29 -18.36 -7.84
CA CYS A 123 -2.30 -17.66 -8.69
C CYS A 123 -2.89 -16.54 -9.56
N ILE A 124 -3.89 -15.81 -9.04
CA ILE A 124 -4.61 -14.79 -9.83
C ILE A 124 -3.76 -13.55 -10.10
N GLU A 125 -4.00 -12.90 -11.23
CA GLU A 125 -3.40 -11.61 -11.58
C GLU A 125 -4.47 -10.71 -12.24
N PRO A 126 -4.44 -9.38 -12.00
CA PRO A 126 -3.52 -8.64 -11.13
C PRO A 126 -3.77 -8.83 -9.63
N ARG A 127 -2.84 -8.38 -8.79
CA ARG A 127 -2.94 -8.50 -7.32
C ARG A 127 -3.76 -7.41 -6.65
N ALA A 128 -4.14 -6.37 -7.39
CA ALA A 128 -5.10 -5.37 -6.92
C ALA A 128 -6.53 -5.89 -7.14
N PRO A 129 -7.35 -6.03 -6.08
CA PRO A 129 -8.70 -6.57 -6.20
C PRO A 129 -9.61 -5.76 -7.13
N GLU A 130 -9.60 -4.42 -7.05
CA GLU A 130 -10.44 -3.57 -7.94
C GLU A 130 -10.15 -3.88 -9.41
N SER A 131 -8.86 -3.82 -9.79
CA SER A 131 -8.43 -4.09 -11.16
C SER A 131 -8.64 -5.55 -11.58
N TYR A 132 -8.61 -6.50 -10.64
CA TYR A 132 -8.86 -7.91 -10.93
C TYR A 132 -10.34 -8.18 -11.22
N PHE A 133 -11.25 -7.65 -10.39
CA PHE A 133 -12.68 -7.87 -10.54
C PHE A 133 -13.32 -7.05 -11.66
N GLU A 134 -12.67 -5.98 -12.12
CA GLU A 134 -13.08 -5.23 -13.32
C GLU A 134 -12.77 -5.95 -14.65
N LEU A 135 -11.98 -7.04 -14.65
CA LEU A 135 -11.65 -7.75 -15.88
C LEU A 135 -12.87 -8.51 -16.44
N GLU A 136 -13.26 -8.20 -17.68
CA GLU A 136 -14.39 -8.83 -18.37
C GLU A 136 -14.25 -10.36 -18.57
N ALA A 137 -13.02 -10.88 -18.51
CA ALA A 137 -12.75 -12.31 -18.52
C ALA A 137 -11.51 -12.61 -17.64
N PRO A 138 -11.67 -13.14 -16.42
CA PRO A 138 -10.52 -13.56 -15.62
C PRO A 138 -9.74 -14.62 -16.40
N LEU A 139 -8.46 -14.37 -16.65
CA LEU A 139 -7.52 -15.26 -17.35
C LEU A 139 -7.22 -16.51 -16.50
N TYR A 140 -8.22 -17.35 -16.26
CA TYR A 140 -8.05 -18.59 -15.53
C TYR A 140 -7.48 -19.65 -16.47
N THR A 141 -6.20 -19.97 -16.30
CA THR A 141 -5.45 -20.95 -17.11
C THR A 141 -5.35 -22.33 -16.45
N GLY A 142 -6.01 -22.54 -15.31
CA GLY A 142 -5.99 -23.80 -14.56
C GLY A 142 -7.14 -24.75 -14.89
N SER A 143 -6.94 -26.04 -14.61
CA SER A 143 -7.98 -27.08 -14.66
C SER A 143 -8.42 -27.47 -13.24
N ALA A 144 -9.31 -26.69 -12.62
CA ALA A 144 -10.06 -27.05 -11.40
C ALA A 144 -11.25 -26.06 -11.25
N SER A 145 -12.50 -26.51 -11.21
CA SER A 145 -13.22 -27.17 -10.10
C SER A 145 -14.17 -26.15 -9.46
N GLU A 146 -15.43 -26.52 -9.20
CA GLU A 146 -16.47 -25.67 -8.57
C GLU A 146 -15.98 -24.91 -7.32
N GLU A 147 -14.94 -25.40 -6.66
CA GLU A 147 -14.21 -24.72 -5.58
C GLU A 147 -13.72 -23.32 -5.95
N PHE A 148 -13.10 -23.12 -7.13
CA PHE A 148 -12.64 -21.79 -7.53
C PHE A 148 -13.80 -20.81 -7.69
N LYS A 149 -14.91 -21.25 -8.29
CA LYS A 149 -16.10 -20.40 -8.47
C LYS A 149 -16.71 -20.00 -7.13
N ASN A 150 -16.79 -20.94 -6.19
CA ASN A 150 -17.27 -20.69 -4.84
C ASN A 150 -16.34 -19.75 -4.08
N ASP A 151 -15.03 -20.01 -4.11
CA ASP A 151 -14.01 -19.16 -3.49
C ASP A 151 -14.07 -17.74 -4.07
N HIS A 152 -14.10 -17.63 -5.40
CA HIS A 152 -14.17 -16.36 -6.12
C HIS A 152 -15.42 -15.56 -5.77
N SER A 153 -16.60 -16.19 -5.80
CA SER A 153 -17.85 -15.50 -5.46
C SER A 153 -17.87 -15.05 -4.00
N SER A 154 -17.34 -15.86 -3.09
CA SER A 154 -17.23 -15.50 -1.67
C SER A 154 -16.31 -14.29 -1.47
N VAL A 155 -15.11 -14.32 -2.08
CA VAL A 155 -14.12 -13.24 -1.97
C VAL A 155 -14.59 -11.97 -2.64
N HIS A 156 -15.28 -12.06 -3.79
CA HIS A 156 -15.86 -10.88 -4.46
C HIS A 156 -16.89 -10.19 -3.56
N ARG A 157 -17.79 -10.96 -2.92
CA ARG A 157 -18.77 -10.40 -1.98
C ARG A 157 -18.08 -9.73 -0.79
N GLU A 158 -17.08 -10.39 -0.21
CA GLU A 158 -16.32 -9.81 0.92
C GLU A 158 -15.54 -8.56 0.52
N TYR A 159 -15.14 -8.46 -0.76
CA TYR A 159 -14.53 -7.25 -1.31
C TYR A 159 -15.54 -6.12 -1.47
N ASP A 160 -16.75 -6.41 -1.94
CA ASP A 160 -17.85 -5.42 -1.99
C ASP A 160 -18.20 -4.91 -0.58
N GLU A 161 -18.31 -5.82 0.40
CA GLU A 161 -18.52 -5.44 1.81
C GLU A 161 -17.34 -4.64 2.40
N PHE A 162 -16.11 -4.91 1.95
CA PHE A 162 -14.94 -4.12 2.30
C PHE A 162 -15.02 -2.69 1.73
N LYS A 163 -15.45 -2.53 0.47
CA LYS A 163 -15.68 -1.20 -0.14
C LYS A 163 -16.73 -0.40 0.64
N GLU A 164 -17.86 -1.03 0.98
CA GLU A 164 -18.91 -0.40 1.79
C GLU A 164 -18.40 0.02 3.19
N ARG A 165 -17.55 -0.80 3.81
CA ARG A 165 -16.90 -0.44 5.09
C ARG A 165 -15.98 0.76 4.96
N LEU A 166 -15.21 0.87 3.87
CA LEU A 166 -14.38 2.05 3.61
C LEU A 166 -15.23 3.30 3.39
N ASP A 167 -16.28 3.21 2.58
CA ASP A 167 -17.16 4.34 2.27
C ASP A 167 -17.93 4.85 3.50
N SER A 168 -18.36 3.93 4.36
CA SER A 168 -19.07 4.28 5.60
C SER A 168 -18.15 4.79 6.72
N LEU A 169 -16.83 4.61 6.60
CA LEU A 169 -15.85 4.88 7.64
C LEU A 169 -15.86 6.34 8.11
N SER A 170 -15.92 7.29 7.17
CA SER A 170 -16.00 8.72 7.47
C SER A 170 -17.19 9.03 8.40
N SER A 171 -18.37 8.52 8.05
CA SER A 171 -19.58 8.71 8.85
C SER A 171 -19.52 8.01 10.21
N ALA A 172 -18.89 6.83 10.27
CA ALA A 172 -18.72 6.07 11.50
C ALA A 172 -17.78 6.78 12.49
N ILE A 173 -16.66 7.31 12.00
CA ILE A 173 -15.71 8.09 12.81
C ILE A 173 -16.38 9.35 13.36
N SER A 174 -17.13 10.07 12.54
CA SER A 174 -17.84 11.30 12.96
C SER A 174 -18.87 10.99 14.05
N LYS A 175 -19.78 10.04 13.82
CA LYS A 175 -20.80 9.64 14.81
C LYS A 175 -20.19 9.16 16.13
N ARG A 176 -19.12 8.37 16.05
CA ARG A 176 -18.39 7.89 17.22
C ARG A 176 -17.74 9.04 17.98
N SER A 177 -17.13 9.98 17.27
CA SER A 177 -16.49 11.14 17.88
C SER A 177 -17.52 12.05 18.56
N ASP A 178 -18.68 12.29 17.93
CA ASP A 178 -19.79 13.03 18.54
C ASP A 178 -20.30 12.36 19.83
N ALA A 179 -20.48 11.04 19.80
CA ALA A 179 -20.87 10.29 21.00
C ALA A 179 -19.87 10.45 22.15
N TYR A 180 -18.57 10.29 21.88
CA TYR A 180 -17.55 10.48 22.91
C TYR A 180 -17.45 11.94 23.39
N ASN A 181 -17.57 12.90 22.47
CA ASN A 181 -17.52 14.32 22.82
C ASN A 181 -18.69 14.68 23.73
N SER A 182 -19.92 14.22 23.44
CA SER A 182 -21.09 14.44 24.31
C SER A 182 -20.96 13.84 25.71
N MET A 183 -20.19 12.76 25.87
CA MET A 183 -20.03 12.07 27.16
C MET A 183 -18.86 12.61 27.99
N LYS A 184 -17.77 13.04 27.33
CA LYS A 184 -16.48 13.27 27.98
C LYS A 184 -15.98 14.72 27.93
N THR A 185 -16.65 15.59 27.18
CA THR A 185 -16.16 16.94 26.87
C THR A 185 -17.12 17.98 27.46
N GLY A 186 -16.61 18.98 28.17
CA GLY A 186 -17.43 20.06 28.71
C GLY A 186 -17.93 21.00 27.62
N GLU A 187 -18.99 21.77 27.91
CA GLU A 187 -19.43 22.84 27.00
C GLU A 187 -18.28 23.84 26.76
N GLY A 188 -17.81 23.94 25.51
CA GLY A 188 -16.77 24.89 25.09
C GLY A 188 -15.39 24.28 24.83
N ASP A 189 -15.17 23.01 25.19
CA ASP A 189 -13.93 22.30 24.88
C ASP A 189 -13.88 21.86 23.40
N ALA A 190 -12.66 21.72 22.86
CA ALA A 190 -12.46 21.31 21.48
C ALA A 190 -12.97 19.88 21.23
N LYS A 191 -13.67 19.69 20.10
CA LYS A 191 -14.20 18.39 19.68
C LYS A 191 -13.08 17.48 19.20
N ALA A 192 -12.71 16.52 20.04
CA ALA A 192 -11.67 15.56 19.70
C ALA A 192 -12.15 14.54 18.67
N THR A 193 -11.22 14.03 17.85
CA THR A 193 -11.46 12.86 17.00
C THR A 193 -11.07 11.60 17.75
N TRP A 194 -12.00 10.65 17.87
CA TRP A 194 -11.84 9.48 18.74
C TRP A 194 -11.61 8.20 17.95
N MET A 195 -10.60 7.43 18.38
CA MET A 195 -10.35 6.07 17.90
C MET A 195 -11.38 5.09 18.48
N ALA A 196 -11.53 3.93 17.82
CA ALA A 196 -12.42 2.85 18.29
C ALA A 196 -12.13 2.36 19.72
N ASN A 197 -10.87 2.44 20.17
CA ASN A 197 -10.46 2.07 21.54
C ASN A 197 -10.79 3.14 22.60
N GLY A 198 -11.47 4.23 22.24
CA GLY A 198 -11.86 5.30 23.15
C GLY A 198 -10.73 6.23 23.56
N THR A 199 -9.61 6.24 22.83
CA THR A 199 -8.52 7.23 22.99
C THR A 199 -8.58 8.30 21.89
N GLN A 200 -8.07 9.50 22.18
CA GLN A 200 -8.03 10.59 21.21
C GLN A 200 -6.95 10.33 20.14
N TRP A 201 -7.26 10.67 18.89
CA TRP A 201 -6.31 10.55 17.79
C TRP A 201 -5.18 11.59 17.94
N PRO A 202 -3.89 11.21 17.92
CA PRO A 202 -2.79 12.15 18.07
C PRO A 202 -2.51 12.99 16.80
N GLY A 203 -3.10 12.62 15.66
CA GLY A 203 -2.91 13.29 14.37
C GLY A 203 -3.89 14.45 14.15
N SER A 204 -4.26 14.64 12.89
CA SER A 204 -5.24 15.65 12.47
C SER A 204 -6.66 15.25 12.85
N TRP A 205 -7.40 16.17 13.44
CA TRP A 205 -8.81 15.98 13.81
C TRP A 205 -9.75 16.41 12.68
N ILE A 206 -10.97 15.86 12.68
CA ILE A 206 -12.08 16.28 11.81
C ILE A 206 -12.40 17.75 12.10
N ASP A 207 -12.68 18.07 13.37
CA ASP A 207 -12.78 19.43 13.87
C ASP A 207 -11.38 19.91 14.27
N THR A 208 -10.73 20.63 13.36
CA THR A 208 -9.32 21.03 13.51
C THR A 208 -9.11 21.97 14.70
N THR A 209 -8.03 21.75 15.45
CA THR A 209 -7.55 22.67 16.50
C THR A 209 -6.16 23.21 16.14
N GLU A 210 -5.61 24.10 16.97
CA GLU A 210 -4.24 24.60 16.75
C GLU A 210 -3.22 23.46 16.66
N ILE A 211 -3.30 22.46 17.55
CA ILE A 211 -2.32 21.37 17.69
C ILE A 211 -2.74 20.04 17.02
N HIS A 212 -3.95 19.98 16.44
CA HIS A 212 -4.48 18.80 15.72
C HIS A 212 -5.05 19.20 14.35
N ARG A 213 -4.19 19.69 13.45
CA ARG A 213 -4.55 20.06 12.08
C ARG A 213 -3.52 19.56 11.08
N LYS A 214 -3.87 19.51 9.80
CA LYS A 214 -2.93 19.18 8.72
C LYS A 214 -1.72 20.11 8.80
N GLY A 215 -0.51 19.54 8.89
CA GLY A 215 0.73 20.30 9.05
C GLY A 215 1.06 20.72 10.49
N HIS A 216 0.20 20.44 11.47
CA HIS A 216 0.52 20.57 12.90
C HIS A 216 -0.08 19.43 13.72
N HIS A 217 0.73 18.38 13.93
CA HIS A 217 0.40 17.24 14.80
C HIS A 217 1.67 16.46 15.17
N ALA A 218 1.58 15.61 16.19
CA ALA A 218 2.68 14.74 16.59
C ALA A 218 2.96 13.65 15.54
N GLY A 219 4.18 13.11 15.56
CA GLY A 219 4.53 11.94 14.72
C GLY A 219 3.86 10.68 15.22
N ILE A 220 3.41 9.83 14.29
CA ILE A 220 2.66 8.61 14.55
C ILE A 220 3.35 7.47 13.82
N VAL A 221 3.63 6.38 14.54
CA VAL A 221 4.05 5.11 13.95
C VAL A 221 3.20 4.02 14.58
N LYS A 222 2.53 3.22 13.75
CA LYS A 222 1.69 2.10 14.16
C LYS A 222 2.00 0.88 13.30
N VAL A 223 2.42 -0.21 13.92
CA VAL A 223 2.52 -1.50 13.25
C VAL A 223 1.12 -2.10 13.23
N VAL A 224 0.55 -2.27 12.03
CA VAL A 224 -0.82 -2.78 11.81
C VAL A 224 -0.79 -4.30 11.64
N LEU A 225 0.22 -4.81 10.93
CA LEU A 225 0.54 -6.23 10.85
C LEU A 225 1.98 -6.42 11.31
N ASP A 226 2.17 -7.25 12.34
CA ASP A 226 3.48 -7.56 12.89
C ASP A 226 4.34 -8.38 11.93
N HIS A 227 5.64 -8.41 12.18
CA HIS A 227 6.57 -9.21 11.42
C HIS A 227 6.24 -10.70 11.57
N SER A 228 5.91 -11.35 10.46
CA SER A 228 5.66 -12.79 10.45
C SER A 228 6.95 -13.54 10.80
N VAL A 229 6.91 -14.36 11.85
CA VAL A 229 8.05 -15.19 12.28
C VAL A 229 8.44 -16.17 11.16
N ARG A 230 9.75 -16.44 11.03
CA ARG A 230 10.32 -17.39 10.07
C ARG A 230 9.78 -18.80 10.34
N GLY A 231 9.16 -19.41 9.32
CA GLY A 231 8.56 -20.75 9.37
C GLY A 231 7.27 -20.83 8.53
N HIS A 232 6.87 -22.01 8.08
CA HIS A 232 5.60 -22.18 7.36
C HIS A 232 4.43 -22.28 8.34
N ASN A 233 3.55 -21.28 8.34
CA ASN A 233 2.23 -21.42 8.96
C ASN A 233 1.24 -21.83 7.87
N LEU A 234 1.14 -23.13 7.60
CA LEU A 234 0.01 -23.66 6.83
C LEU A 234 -1.26 -23.36 7.63
N GLY A 235 -2.30 -22.88 6.95
CA GLY A 235 -3.58 -22.57 7.60
C GLY A 235 -4.06 -23.75 8.44
N SER A 236 -4.18 -23.55 9.77
CA SER A 236 -4.95 -24.47 10.62
C SER A 236 -6.40 -24.47 10.12
N GLN A 237 -7.17 -25.54 10.35
CA GLN A 237 -8.60 -25.65 9.98
C GLN A 237 -9.50 -24.67 10.76
N ALA A 238 -9.13 -23.40 10.86
CA ALA A 238 -9.96 -22.30 11.30
C ALA A 238 -10.54 -21.66 10.04
N SER A 239 -11.71 -22.16 9.65
CA SER A 239 -12.53 -21.65 8.56
C SER A 239 -13.03 -20.23 8.87
N THR A 240 -12.19 -19.23 8.70
CA THR A 240 -12.69 -17.86 8.51
C THR A 240 -13.26 -17.80 7.10
N HIS A 241 -14.59 -17.67 6.97
CA HIS A 241 -15.36 -17.52 5.71
C HIS A 241 -15.68 -18.79 4.89
N ASN A 242 -15.69 -19.99 5.47
CA ASN A 242 -15.97 -21.28 4.76
C ASN A 242 -14.99 -21.61 3.61
N LEU A 243 -13.84 -20.93 3.54
CA LEU A 243 -12.82 -21.14 2.52
C LEU A 243 -11.71 -22.06 3.05
N ASN A 244 -11.25 -22.97 2.20
CA ASN A 244 -10.19 -23.92 2.56
C ASN A 244 -8.81 -23.40 2.10
N PHE A 245 -7.97 -22.99 3.05
CA PHE A 245 -6.58 -22.56 2.85
C PHE A 245 -5.55 -23.52 3.47
N ALA A 246 -5.90 -24.78 3.74
CA ALA A 246 -5.06 -25.70 4.50
C ALA A 246 -3.64 -25.90 3.93
N ASN A 247 -3.48 -25.81 2.60
CA ASN A 247 -2.19 -25.98 1.92
C ASN A 247 -1.56 -24.65 1.45
N THR A 248 -2.08 -23.52 1.90
CA THR A 248 -1.63 -22.19 1.48
C THR A 248 -0.97 -21.46 2.65
N ASP A 249 0.13 -20.75 2.38
CA ASP A 249 0.72 -19.86 3.38
C ASP A 249 -0.22 -18.68 3.63
N VAL A 250 -0.74 -18.57 4.85
CA VAL A 250 -1.67 -17.52 5.26
C VAL A 250 -0.98 -16.31 5.91
N ARG A 251 0.35 -16.33 6.05
CA ARG A 251 1.11 -15.25 6.68
C ARG A 251 1.07 -13.99 5.82
N LEU A 252 1.04 -12.84 6.50
CA LEU A 252 1.03 -11.52 5.85
C LEU A 252 2.37 -10.80 6.07
N PRO A 253 2.85 -10.04 5.06
CA PRO A 253 4.00 -9.17 5.25
C PRO A 253 3.73 -8.12 6.34
N MET A 254 4.80 -7.62 6.96
CA MET A 254 4.67 -6.54 7.95
C MET A 254 4.04 -5.31 7.29
N LEU A 255 3.09 -4.67 7.97
CA LEU A 255 2.41 -3.46 7.50
C LEU A 255 2.52 -2.37 8.55
N VAL A 256 3.10 -1.23 8.18
CA VAL A 256 3.38 -0.13 9.09
C VAL A 256 2.73 1.15 8.56
N TYR A 257 1.92 1.79 9.41
CA TYR A 257 1.41 3.15 9.20
C TYR A 257 2.38 4.15 9.82
N ILE A 258 2.73 5.18 9.05
CA ILE A 258 3.58 6.28 9.48
C ILE A 258 2.88 7.59 9.15
N SER A 259 2.85 8.51 10.09
CA SER A 259 2.59 9.92 9.82
C SER A 259 3.65 10.77 10.48
N ARG A 260 4.29 11.64 9.71
CA ARG A 260 5.40 12.46 10.22
C ARG A 260 4.88 13.56 11.12
N GLY A 261 5.59 13.82 12.21
CA GLY A 261 5.31 15.00 13.04
C GLY A 261 5.57 16.27 12.23
N LYS A 262 4.61 17.19 12.23
CA LYS A 262 4.71 18.48 11.52
C LYS A 262 4.41 19.61 12.48
N ASN A 263 5.09 20.73 12.28
CA ASN A 263 4.91 21.95 13.07
C ASN A 263 5.07 23.17 12.14
N PRO A 264 4.16 24.16 12.18
CA PRO A 264 4.21 25.35 11.33
C PRO A 264 5.50 26.16 11.45
N SER A 265 6.25 26.00 12.55
CA SER A 265 7.53 26.67 12.78
C SER A 265 8.70 26.04 12.02
N TYR A 266 8.48 24.88 11.37
CA TYR A 266 9.51 24.13 10.68
C TYR A 266 9.07 23.84 9.24
N ASP A 267 9.92 24.20 8.28
CA ASP A 267 9.72 23.81 6.91
C ASP A 267 9.76 22.30 6.75
N HIS A 268 8.82 21.78 5.97
CA HIS A 268 8.79 20.36 5.65
C HIS A 268 8.85 20.13 4.14
N ASN A 269 9.68 19.18 3.76
CA ASN A 269 9.66 18.64 2.41
C ASN A 269 8.48 17.69 2.29
N LYS A 270 7.73 17.77 1.18
CA LYS A 270 6.56 16.94 0.83
C LYS A 270 6.96 15.45 0.72
N LYS A 271 6.90 14.88 -0.48
CA LYS A 271 7.28 13.48 -0.75
C LYS A 271 8.69 13.14 -0.31
N ALA A 272 9.67 14.01 -0.57
CA ALA A 272 11.06 13.77 -0.14
C ALA A 272 11.22 13.60 1.37
N GLY A 273 10.46 14.37 2.16
CA GLY A 273 10.50 14.22 3.61
C GLY A 273 9.75 12.97 4.10
N ALA A 274 8.68 12.56 3.41
CA ALA A 274 7.95 11.32 3.69
C ALA A 274 8.85 10.10 3.48
N LEU A 275 9.52 10.02 2.32
CA LEU A 275 10.45 8.95 1.98
C LEU A 275 11.62 8.87 2.97
N ASN A 276 12.18 10.02 3.38
CA ASN A 276 13.25 10.05 4.38
C ASN A 276 12.80 9.56 5.76
N ALA A 277 11.56 9.82 6.16
CA ALA A 277 11.02 9.32 7.42
C ALA A 277 10.75 7.81 7.34
N GLN A 278 10.18 7.32 6.23
CA GLN A 278 10.00 5.89 5.98
C GLN A 278 11.34 5.17 6.00
N LEU A 279 12.38 5.71 5.35
CA LEU A 279 13.73 5.15 5.38
C LEU A 279 14.27 4.98 6.79
N ARG A 280 14.08 5.98 7.67
CA ARG A 280 14.52 5.92 9.07
C ARG A 280 13.73 4.92 9.89
N ALA A 281 12.42 4.84 9.68
CA ALA A 281 11.57 3.86 10.36
C ALA A 281 11.90 2.44 9.89
N SER A 282 12.07 2.24 8.58
CA SER A 282 12.50 0.99 7.96
C SER A 282 13.82 0.49 8.53
N ALA A 283 14.84 1.37 8.64
CA ALA A 283 16.13 1.01 9.21
C ALA A 283 16.05 0.49 10.66
N LEU A 284 15.02 0.87 11.42
CA LEU A 284 14.81 0.42 12.80
C LEU A 284 13.92 -0.82 12.89
N LEU A 285 12.96 -0.99 11.99
CA LEU A 285 11.93 -2.02 12.07
C LEU A 285 12.27 -3.29 11.29
N SER A 286 12.70 -3.17 10.03
CA SER A 286 13.01 -4.31 9.15
C SER A 286 14.45 -4.30 8.61
N ASN A 287 15.07 -3.13 8.47
CA ASN A 287 16.42 -2.93 7.95
C ASN A 287 16.66 -3.68 6.62
N ALA A 288 15.72 -3.54 5.68
CA ALA A 288 15.80 -4.18 4.37
C ALA A 288 16.97 -3.67 3.53
N GLN A 289 17.47 -4.52 2.63
CA GLN A 289 18.59 -4.20 1.74
C GLN A 289 18.15 -3.37 0.54
N PHE A 290 16.92 -3.58 0.09
CA PHE A 290 16.33 -2.87 -1.04
C PHE A 290 15.05 -2.17 -0.62
N ILE A 291 14.82 -1.01 -1.21
CA ILE A 291 13.62 -0.21 -1.00
C ILE A 291 12.97 0.02 -2.35
N ILE A 292 11.67 -0.21 -2.44
CA ILE A 292 10.87 0.06 -3.63
C ILE A 292 9.87 1.17 -3.30
N ASN A 293 9.93 2.27 -4.04
CA ASN A 293 8.95 3.35 -3.90
C ASN A 293 7.76 3.13 -4.83
N PHE A 294 6.56 3.19 -4.27
CA PHE A 294 5.28 3.13 -4.96
C PHE A 294 4.47 4.39 -4.71
N ASP A 295 3.75 4.83 -5.73
CA ASP A 295 2.71 5.85 -5.59
C ASP A 295 1.37 5.14 -5.37
N CYS A 296 0.43 5.81 -4.68
CA CYS A 296 -0.82 5.20 -4.24
C CYS A 296 -1.77 4.80 -5.38
N ASP A 297 -1.54 5.31 -6.59
CA ASP A 297 -2.25 5.00 -7.82
C ASP A 297 -1.63 3.83 -8.61
N HIS A 298 -0.45 3.36 -8.19
CA HIS A 298 0.20 2.19 -8.78
C HIS A 298 -0.14 0.92 -8.00
N TYR A 299 -0.13 -0.22 -8.68
CA TYR A 299 -0.29 -1.53 -8.06
C TYR A 299 0.55 -2.59 -8.75
N ILE A 300 0.74 -3.72 -8.08
CA ILE A 300 1.45 -4.87 -8.65
C ILE A 300 0.54 -5.58 -9.65
N ASN A 301 0.78 -5.34 -10.94
CA ASN A 301 0.02 -5.94 -12.03
C ASN A 301 0.34 -7.44 -12.19
N ASN A 302 1.63 -7.79 -12.14
CA ASN A 302 2.08 -9.17 -12.24
C ASN A 302 2.96 -9.48 -11.03
N SER A 303 2.66 -10.61 -10.41
CA SER A 303 3.38 -11.15 -9.25
C SER A 303 4.26 -12.33 -9.62
N GLN A 304 3.88 -13.06 -10.67
CA GLN A 304 4.62 -14.17 -11.24
C GLN A 304 5.31 -13.71 -12.50
N LYS A 305 6.60 -13.44 -12.39
CA LYS A 305 7.38 -12.91 -13.51
C LYS A 305 7.24 -13.83 -14.74
N PRO A 306 7.07 -13.25 -15.95
CA PRO A 306 7.03 -14.01 -17.20
C PRO A 306 8.27 -14.89 -17.39
#